data_AF-X1VR69-F1
#
_entry.id   AF-X1VR69-F1
#
_cell.length_a   1.000
_cell.length_b   1.000
_cell.length_c   1.000
_cell.angle_alpha   90.00
_cell.angle_beta   90.00
_cell.angle_gamma   90.00
#
_symmetry.space_group_name_H-M   'P 1'
#
loop_
_entity.id
_entity.type
_entity.pdbx_description
1 polymer ?
#
loop_
_entity_poly.entity_id
_entity_poly.type
_entity_poly.pdbx_seq_one_letter_code
_entity_poly.pdbx_strand_id
1 'polypeptide(L)'
;AEDRKAECKRNFLGITGCSGQEFGAYRESASVHFYLVGYITDGVVFFDTEKDYSMTNTGVWEDLDCSGDAPGAVMLLFDVRLIGTGPLSSGLRKDASAVEQYLK
;
A
#
# COMPACT_ATOMS: atom_id res chain seq x y z
N ALA A 1 26.14 18.07 -1.50
CA ALA A 1 24.96 17.26 -1.83
C ALA A 1 24.37 16.81 -0.50
N GLU A 2 23.15 17.27 -0.20
CA GLU A 2 22.60 17.35 1.16
C GLU A 2 22.04 16.02 1.68
N ASP A 3 22.03 15.88 3.01
CA ASP A 3 21.70 14.66 3.76
C ASP A 3 20.22 14.27 3.56
N ARG A 4 19.92 13.28 2.70
CA ARG A 4 18.54 12.72 2.56
C ARG A 4 18.11 11.95 3.82
N LYS A 5 19.12 11.66 4.64
CA LYS A 5 19.23 11.10 5.97
C LYS A 5 18.76 12.14 7.00
N ALA A 6 17.93 11.88 8.01
CA ALA A 6 17.53 10.68 8.70
C ALA A 6 16.57 9.70 7.96
N GLU A 7 16.51 9.75 6.61
CA GLU A 7 16.29 8.63 5.64
C GLU A 7 15.26 7.60 6.09
N CYS A 8 14.01 8.02 6.10
CA CYS A 8 12.84 7.14 6.07
C CYS A 8 12.80 6.02 7.15
N LYS A 9 12.62 6.36 8.43
CA LYS A 9 12.40 5.39 9.53
C LYS A 9 10.92 4.97 9.75
N ARG A 10 10.08 5.38 8.78
CA ARG A 10 8.62 5.22 8.52
C ARG A 10 7.64 5.31 9.69
N ASN A 11 6.55 6.08 9.48
CA ASN A 11 5.25 5.79 10.09
C ASN A 11 4.17 5.40 9.06
N PHE A 12 4.41 5.56 7.74
CA PHE A 12 3.48 5.10 6.70
C PHE A 12 4.17 4.94 5.33
N LEU A 13 3.76 3.94 4.55
CA LEU A 13 4.02 3.82 3.11
C LEU A 13 2.68 4.02 2.41
N GLY A 14 2.37 5.24 1.98
CA GLY A 14 1.32 5.44 0.99
C GLY A 14 1.90 5.15 -0.39
N ILE A 15 1.42 4.11 -1.06
CA ILE A 15 1.60 3.98 -2.50
C ILE A 15 0.40 4.69 -3.12
N THR A 16 0.64 5.77 -3.86
CA THR A 16 -0.41 6.51 -4.54
C THR A 16 -0.12 6.58 -6.02
N GLY A 17 -1.17 6.49 -6.82
CA GLY A 17 -1.07 6.70 -8.26
C GLY A 17 -0.74 8.14 -8.60
N CYS A 18 -0.25 8.35 -9.82
CA CYS A 18 -0.10 9.67 -10.39
C CYS A 18 -0.71 9.69 -11.78
N SER A 19 -1.38 10.78 -12.13
CA SER A 19 -1.80 11.06 -13.51
C SER A 19 -0.91 12.16 -14.06
N GLY A 20 -0.36 11.99 -15.26
CA GLY A 20 0.50 13.00 -15.87
C GLY A 20 1.81 13.30 -15.10
N GLN A 21 2.30 12.38 -14.26
CA GLN A 21 3.45 12.54 -13.35
C GLN A 21 3.21 13.48 -12.15
N GLU A 22 1.96 13.83 -11.87
CA GLU A 22 1.57 14.63 -10.71
C GLU A 22 0.92 13.76 -9.64
N PHE A 23 1.31 13.95 -8.37
CA PHE A 23 0.65 13.33 -7.22
C PHE A 23 0.27 14.41 -6.19
N GLY A 24 -0.86 14.21 -5.53
CA GLY A 24 -1.36 15.10 -4.48
C GLY A 24 -1.26 14.46 -3.10
N ALA A 25 -0.88 15.25 -2.10
CA ALA A 25 -0.95 14.83 -0.70
C ALA A 25 -1.50 15.96 0.16
N TYR A 26 -2.60 15.68 0.87
CA TYR A 26 -3.15 16.60 1.86
C TYR A 26 -2.37 16.49 3.17
N ARG A 27 -2.18 17.63 3.85
CA ARG A 27 -1.40 17.70 5.08
C ARG A 27 -2.02 18.70 6.05
N GLU A 28 -2.37 18.23 7.24
CA GLU A 28 -2.90 19.09 8.32
C GLU A 28 -1.81 19.84 9.10
N SER A 29 -0.61 19.27 9.25
CA SER A 29 0.48 19.83 10.05
C SER A 29 1.66 20.28 9.19
N ALA A 30 2.16 21.50 9.42
CA ALA A 30 3.30 22.04 8.68
C ALA A 30 4.60 21.24 8.83
N SER A 31 4.71 20.44 9.90
CA SER A 31 5.91 19.66 10.24
C SER A 31 6.02 18.31 9.51
N VAL A 32 5.10 18.00 8.58
CA VAL A 32 5.19 16.79 7.76
C VAL A 32 5.92 17.10 6.45
N HIS A 33 6.89 16.25 6.11
CA HIS A 33 7.65 16.29 4.88
C HIS A 33 7.30 15.10 4.00
N PHE A 34 7.15 15.34 2.69
CA PHE A 34 6.96 14.29 1.68
C PHE A 34 8.27 14.05 0.96
N TYR A 35 8.68 12.78 0.88
CA TYR A 35 9.88 12.36 0.17
C TYR A 35 9.51 11.32 -0.88
N LEU A 36 9.70 11.66 -2.15
CA LEU A 36 9.58 10.70 -3.24
C LEU A 36 10.86 9.85 -3.29
N VAL A 37 10.71 8.57 -2.96
CA VAL A 37 11.82 7.59 -2.94
C VAL A 37 11.91 6.83 -4.28
N GLY A 38 10.81 6.74 -5.01
CA GLY A 38 10.71 6.13 -6.33
C GLY A 38 9.27 6.21 -6.87
N TYR A 39 9.09 5.96 -8.16
CA TYR A 39 7.79 5.93 -8.81
C TYR A 39 7.81 4.91 -9.96
N ILE A 40 6.63 4.39 -10.31
CA ILE A 40 6.44 3.46 -11.42
C ILE A 40 6.04 4.28 -12.65
N THR A 41 6.75 4.10 -13.76
CA THR A 41 6.51 4.88 -14.99
C THR A 41 5.63 4.16 -16.00
N ASP A 42 5.55 2.83 -15.95
CA ASP A 42 4.78 2.00 -16.87
C ASP A 42 4.49 0.62 -16.25
N GLY A 43 3.56 -0.15 -16.84
CA GLY A 43 3.24 -1.52 -16.43
C GLY A 43 2.37 -1.62 -15.19
N VAL A 44 1.79 -0.51 -14.74
CA VAL A 44 0.84 -0.46 -13.61
C VAL A 44 -0.39 0.36 -13.98
N VAL A 45 -1.54 -0.08 -13.51
CA VAL A 45 -2.78 0.68 -13.56
C VAL A 45 -3.08 1.14 -12.14
N PHE A 46 -3.10 2.45 -11.93
CA PHE A 46 -3.60 3.03 -10.69
C PHE A 46 -5.05 3.45 -10.87
N PHE A 47 -5.87 3.23 -9.84
CA PHE A 47 -7.24 3.71 -9.82
C PHE A 47 -7.25 5.22 -9.51
N ASP A 48 -8.15 5.96 -10.17
CA ASP A 48 -8.36 7.39 -9.90
C ASP A 48 -9.00 7.65 -8.52
N THR A 49 -9.64 6.62 -7.96
CA THR A 49 -10.27 6.63 -6.62
C THR A 49 -9.87 5.39 -5.84
N GLU A 50 -9.85 5.50 -4.50
CA GLU A 50 -9.56 4.35 -3.65
C GLU A 50 -10.58 3.21 -3.85
N LYS A 51 -10.07 1.97 -3.77
CA LYS A 51 -10.87 0.76 -3.78
C LYS A 51 -10.77 0.11 -2.40
N ASP A 52 -11.89 -0.01 -1.71
CA ASP A 52 -11.93 -0.57 -0.36
C ASP A 52 -12.07 -2.10 -0.40
N TYR A 53 -11.10 -2.78 0.19
CA TYR A 53 -11.06 -4.23 0.40
C TYR A 53 -10.93 -4.56 1.89
N SER A 54 -11.55 -3.76 2.76
CA SER A 54 -11.52 -3.94 4.20
C SER A 54 -12.11 -5.28 4.64
N MET A 55 -11.40 -5.95 5.55
CA MET A 55 -11.85 -7.19 6.19
C MET A 55 -12.76 -6.89 7.37
N THR A 56 -13.72 -7.78 7.63
CA THR A 56 -14.61 -7.65 8.80
C THR A 56 -14.07 -8.39 10.01
N ASN A 57 -13.32 -9.47 9.80
CA ASN A 57 -12.81 -10.32 10.88
C ASN A 57 -11.33 -10.05 11.16
N THR A 58 -10.93 -10.29 12.40
CA THR A 58 -9.52 -10.21 12.85
C THR A 58 -9.02 -11.59 13.25
N GLY A 59 -7.71 -11.82 13.13
CA GLY A 59 -7.09 -13.10 13.52
C GLY A 59 -7.38 -14.26 12.57
N VAL A 60 -7.88 -13.99 11.37
CA VAL A 60 -8.18 -14.98 10.33
C VAL A 60 -7.57 -14.55 8.98
N TRP A 61 -7.28 -15.52 8.13
CA TRP A 61 -6.96 -15.27 6.73
C TRP A 61 -8.24 -15.31 5.90
N GLU A 62 -8.51 -14.27 5.13
CA GLU A 62 -9.65 -14.20 4.21
C GLU A 62 -9.15 -14.00 2.78
N ASP A 63 -9.86 -14.61 1.83
CA ASP A 63 -9.59 -14.39 0.41
C ASP A 63 -10.30 -13.10 -0.03
N LEU A 64 -9.57 -12.24 -0.77
CA LEU A 64 -10.09 -11.01 -1.35
C LEU A 64 -10.20 -11.20 -2.86
N ASP A 65 -11.42 -11.08 -3.41
CA ASP A 65 -11.63 -11.13 -4.85
C ASP A 65 -11.44 -9.73 -5.47
N CYS A 66 -10.34 -9.57 -6.20
CA CYS A 66 -10.05 -8.35 -6.97
C CYS A 66 -10.17 -8.56 -8.49
N SER A 67 -10.75 -9.68 -8.93
CA SER A 67 -10.76 -10.07 -10.35
C SER A 67 -11.49 -9.08 -11.26
N GLY A 68 -12.50 -8.38 -10.73
CA GLY A 68 -13.24 -7.34 -11.44
C GLY A 68 -12.43 -6.05 -11.69
N ASP A 69 -11.60 -5.65 -10.73
CA ASP A 69 -10.81 -4.42 -10.81
C ASP A 69 -9.43 -4.64 -11.45
N ALA A 70 -8.91 -5.87 -11.42
CA ALA A 70 -7.58 -6.21 -11.90
C ALA A 70 -7.56 -7.40 -12.90
N PRO A 71 -8.37 -7.35 -13.98
CA PRO A 71 -8.45 -8.44 -14.93
C PRO A 71 -7.10 -8.66 -15.64
N GLY A 72 -6.55 -9.87 -15.52
CA GLY A 72 -5.28 -10.23 -16.13
C GLY A 72 -4.03 -9.62 -15.46
N ALA A 73 -4.20 -8.96 -14.30
CA ALA A 73 -3.06 -8.48 -13.53
C ALA A 73 -2.24 -9.64 -12.96
N VAL A 74 -0.91 -9.51 -12.99
CA VAL A 74 0.03 -10.50 -12.43
C VAL A 74 0.43 -10.18 -10.98
N MET A 75 0.09 -8.99 -10.50
CA MET A 75 0.40 -8.47 -9.18
C MET A 75 -0.64 -7.43 -8.76
N LEU A 76 -0.88 -7.32 -7.45
CA LEU A 76 -1.68 -6.27 -6.83
C LEU A 76 -0.82 -5.47 -5.86
N LEU A 77 -1.09 -4.17 -5.77
CA LEU A 77 -0.48 -3.26 -4.80
C LEU A 77 -1.58 -2.82 -3.82
N PHE A 78 -1.39 -3.09 -2.54
CA PHE A 78 -2.32 -2.67 -1.48
C PHE A 78 -1.65 -1.66 -0.56
N ASP A 79 -2.38 -0.60 -0.22
CA ASP A 79 -2.11 0.21 0.95
C ASP A 79 -2.92 -0.39 2.12
N VAL A 80 -2.24 -0.83 3.18
CA VAL A 80 -2.86 -1.56 4.29
C VAL A 80 -2.96 -0.65 5.50
N ARG A 81 -4.20 -0.32 5.87
CA ARG A 81 -4.51 0.43 7.09
C ARG A 81 -5.06 -0.49 8.17
N LEU A 82 -4.33 -0.59 9.28
CA LEU A 82 -4.79 -1.31 10.48
C LEU A 82 -5.60 -0.35 11.38
N ILE A 83 -6.82 -0.75 11.77
CA ILE A 83 -7.71 0.03 12.65
C ILE A 83 -8.02 -0.80 13.90
N GLY A 84 -7.51 -0.37 15.06
CA GLY A 84 -7.81 -1.00 16.35
C GLY A 84 -7.06 -0.37 17.51
N THR A 85 -7.35 -0.83 18.74
CA THR A 85 -6.82 -0.25 20.00
C THR A 85 -5.68 -1.06 20.62
N GLY A 86 -5.07 -1.99 19.88
CA GLY A 86 -3.97 -2.84 20.35
C GLY A 86 -2.94 -3.14 19.26
N PRO A 87 -1.90 -3.96 19.56
CA PRO A 87 -0.91 -4.36 18.57
C PRO A 87 -1.57 -5.21 17.48
N LEU A 88 -1.71 -4.64 16.29
CA LEU A 88 -2.23 -5.32 15.12
C LEU A 88 -1.08 -5.72 14.20
N SER A 89 -1.25 -6.82 13.48
CA SER A 89 -0.36 -7.27 12.42
C SER A 89 -1.20 -7.68 11.22
N SER A 90 -0.73 -7.36 10.02
CA SER A 90 -1.34 -7.77 8.75
C SER A 90 -0.35 -8.60 7.95
N GLY A 91 -0.88 -9.47 7.10
CA GLY A 91 -0.10 -10.16 6.08
C GLY A 91 -0.90 -10.21 4.78
N LEU A 92 -0.20 -10.26 3.66
CA LEU A 92 -0.76 -10.53 2.34
C LEU A 92 -0.10 -11.81 1.81
N ARG A 93 -0.88 -12.70 1.21
CA ARG A 93 -0.38 -13.93 0.60
C ARG A 93 -1.04 -14.17 -0.75
N LYS A 94 -0.28 -14.73 -1.69
CA LYS A 94 -0.78 -15.06 -3.03
C LYS A 94 -1.52 -16.39 -2.94
N ASP A 95 -2.85 -16.33 -2.82
CA ASP A 95 -3.74 -17.49 -2.69
C ASP A 95 -3.40 -18.38 -1.46
N ALA A 96 -4.41 -18.95 -0.80
CA ALA A 96 -4.21 -19.86 0.33
C ALA A 96 -3.48 -21.17 -0.06
N SER A 97 -3.12 -21.36 -1.33
CA SER A 97 -2.58 -22.60 -1.91
C SER A 97 -1.05 -22.73 -1.90
N ALA A 98 -0.26 -21.70 -1.57
CA ALA A 98 1.21 -21.78 -1.62
C ALA A 98 1.93 -21.30 -0.35
N VAL A 99 2.85 -22.16 0.10
CA VAL A 99 3.89 -22.05 1.14
C VAL A 99 4.09 -20.65 1.74
N GLU A 100 3.90 -20.58 3.06
CA GLU A 100 4.17 -19.40 3.90
C GLU A 100 5.55 -18.80 3.60
N GLN A 101 5.58 -17.58 3.05
CA GLN A 101 6.81 -16.80 2.94
C GLN A 101 6.78 -15.67 3.96
N TYR A 102 7.46 -15.89 5.09
CA TYR A 102 7.77 -14.81 6.02
C TYR A 102 8.88 -13.95 5.39
N LEU A 103 8.57 -12.68 5.08
CA LEU A 103 9.60 -11.66 4.87
C LEU A 103 10.31 -11.47 6.22
N LYS A 104 11.58 -11.88 6.29
CA LYS A 104 12.48 -11.55 7.39
C LYS A 104 13.05 -10.15 7.22
#